data_AF-A0A182P4J2-F1
#
_entry.id   AF-A0A182P4J2-F1
#
_cell.length_a   1.000
_cell.length_b   1.000
_cell.length_c   1.000
_cell.angle_alpha   90.00
_cell.angle_beta   90.00
_cell.angle_gamma   90.00
#
_symmetry.space_group_name_H-M   'P 1'
#
loop_
_entity.id
_entity.type
_entity.pdbx_description
1 polymer ?
#
loop_
_entity_poly.entity_id
_entity_poly.type
_entity_poly.pdbx_seq_one_letter_code
_entity_poly.pdbx_strand_id
1 'polypeptide(L)'
;MLLWRRLMLLQVSWVRHRDIHLLTVGRYTYTSDQRFRAIHHPHTEDWSLQIKYPQHRDSGIYECQISTTPHMSHFVHLNVIA
;
A
#
# COMPACT_ATOMS: atom_id res chain seq x y z
N MET A 1 -17.64 -10.53 16.44
CA MET A 1 -16.30 -10.84 17.00
C MET A 1 -15.42 -11.74 16.13
N LEU A 2 -15.94 -12.76 15.43
CA LEU A 2 -15.13 -13.63 14.57
C LEU A 2 -14.66 -13.00 13.24
N LEU A 3 -15.47 -12.11 12.63
CA LEU A 3 -15.07 -11.38 11.41
C LEU A 3 -13.87 -10.46 11.64
N TRP A 4 -13.86 -9.71 12.74
CA TRP A 4 -12.75 -8.82 13.13
C TRP A 4 -11.42 -9.58 13.37
N ARG A 5 -11.47 -10.80 13.92
CA ARG A 5 -10.28 -11.65 14.07
C ARG A 5 -9.67 -12.10 12.73
N ARG A 6 -10.50 -12.22 11.69
CA ARG A 6 -10.04 -12.68 10.37
C ARG A 6 -9.30 -11.57 9.61
N LEU A 7 -9.75 -10.31 9.75
CA LEU A 7 -9.07 -9.14 9.17
C LEU A 7 -7.69 -8.88 9.76
N MET A 8 -7.49 -9.08 11.08
CA MET A 8 -6.16 -8.96 11.70
C MET A 8 -5.11 -9.97 11.20
N LEU A 9 -5.51 -11.08 10.57
CA LEU A 9 -4.59 -12.04 9.95
C LEU A 9 -4.27 -11.70 8.49
N LEU A 10 -5.06 -10.84 7.86
CA LEU A 10 -4.87 -10.46 6.47
C LEU A 10 -3.82 -9.36 6.37
N GLN A 11 -3.00 -9.46 5.34
CA GLN A 11 -1.89 -8.55 5.13
C GLN A 11 -2.26 -7.53 4.06
N VAL A 12 -2.02 -6.26 4.36
CA VAL A 12 -2.12 -5.17 3.40
C VAL A 12 -0.80 -5.03 2.67
N SER A 13 -0.83 -4.91 1.34
CA SER A 13 0.36 -4.58 0.55
C SER A 13 0.09 -3.46 -0.43
N TRP A 14 1.13 -2.72 -0.76
CA TRP A 14 1.08 -1.66 -1.76
C TRP A 14 1.87 -2.06 -2.99
N VAL A 15 1.27 -1.93 -4.16
CA VAL A 15 1.86 -2.26 -5.46
C VAL A 15 1.82 -1.02 -6.36
N ARG A 16 2.90 -0.78 -7.10
CA ARG A 16 2.91 0.23 -8.16
C ARG A 16 2.49 -0.43 -9.46
N HIS A 17 1.41 0.05 -10.07
CA HIS A 17 0.75 -0.68 -11.14
C HIS A 17 1.49 -0.62 -12.48
N ARG A 18 2.25 0.45 -12.75
CA ARG A 18 2.94 0.64 -14.05
C ARG A 18 3.95 -0.46 -14.39
N ASP A 19 4.53 -1.08 -13.37
CA ASP A 19 5.58 -2.10 -13.45
C ASP A 19 5.32 -3.29 -12.52
N ILE A 20 4.13 -3.35 -11.93
CA ILE A 20 3.70 -4.41 -10.99
C ILE A 20 4.72 -4.57 -9.85
N HIS A 21 5.34 -3.46 -9.44
CA HIS A 21 6.40 -3.48 -8.44
C HIS A 21 5.82 -3.46 -7.03
N LEU A 22 6.10 -4.51 -6.26
CA LEU A 22 5.70 -4.60 -4.87
C LEU A 22 6.48 -3.58 -4.03
N LEU A 23 5.78 -2.64 -3.40
CA LEU A 23 6.40 -1.57 -2.61
C LEU A 23 6.54 -2.00 -1.16
N THR A 24 5.46 -2.49 -0.55
CA THR A 24 5.41 -2.82 0.87
C THR A 24 4.50 -4.01 1.14
N VAL A 25 4.79 -4.73 2.22
CA VAL A 25 3.99 -5.84 2.73
C VAL A 25 3.82 -5.65 4.24
N GLY A 26 2.59 -5.34 4.67
CA GLY A 26 2.33 -4.77 5.98
C GLY A 26 3.24 -3.55 6.20
N ARG A 27 3.92 -3.50 7.36
CA ARG A 27 4.88 -2.44 7.68
C ARG A 27 6.26 -2.63 7.05
N TYR A 28 6.53 -3.78 6.43
CA TYR A 28 7.80 -4.06 5.80
C TYR A 28 7.89 -3.39 4.42
N THR A 29 9.00 -2.71 4.14
CA THR A 29 9.24 -2.07 2.85
C THR A 29 10.04 -3.04 1.98
N TYR A 30 9.43 -3.52 0.89
CA TYR A 30 10.02 -4.50 -0.02
C TYR A 30 10.92 -3.85 -1.08
N THR A 31 10.53 -2.66 -1.57
CA THR A 31 11.35 -1.89 -2.49
C THR A 31 12.63 -1.36 -1.84
N SER A 32 13.70 -1.19 -2.61
CA SER A 32 14.94 -0.54 -2.16
C SER A 32 14.84 0.99 -2.06
N ASP A 33 13.85 1.60 -2.72
CA ASP A 33 13.59 3.04 -2.63
C ASP A 33 12.97 3.39 -1.26
N GLN A 34 13.80 3.88 -0.35
CA GLN A 34 13.45 4.18 1.05
C GLN A 34 12.45 5.35 1.21
N ARG A 35 12.10 6.04 0.12
CA ARG A 35 11.06 7.08 0.14
C ARG A 35 9.67 6.49 0.36
N PHE A 36 9.45 5.24 -0.06
CA PHE A 36 8.18 4.53 0.11
C PHE A 36 8.12 3.87 1.47
N ARG A 37 7.04 4.11 2.22
CA ARG A 37 6.77 3.44 3.50
C ARG A 37 5.27 3.23 3.68
N ALA A 38 4.88 2.06 4.19
CA ALA A 38 3.53 1.81 4.64
C ALA A 38 3.38 2.25 6.11
N ILE A 39 2.31 2.99 6.39
CA ILE A 39 1.94 3.45 7.72
C ILE A 39 0.63 2.75 8.08
N HIS A 40 0.64 2.03 9.21
CA HIS A 40 -0.58 1.48 9.82
C HIS A 40 -0.92 2.31 11.05
N HIS A 41 -2.06 2.99 11.00
CA HIS A 41 -2.48 3.90 12.07
C HIS A 41 -2.85 3.11 13.33
N PRO A 42 -2.31 3.46 14.52
CA PRO A 42 -2.58 2.72 15.75
C PRO A 42 -4.07 2.57 16.03
N HIS A 43 -4.49 1.37 16.45
CA HIS A 43 -5.87 1.05 16.84
C HIS A 43 -6.93 1.17 15.72
N THR A 44 -6.51 1.23 14.45
CA THR A 44 -7.41 1.25 13.28
C THR A 44 -7.07 0.10 12.33
N GLU A 45 -7.87 -0.08 11.27
CA GLU A 45 -7.52 -0.93 10.12
C GLU A 45 -6.97 -0.08 8.95
N ASP A 46 -6.62 1.18 9.21
CA ASP A 46 -6.24 2.13 8.17
C ASP A 46 -4.77 2.01 7.80
N TRP A 47 -4.53 1.84 6.51
CA TRP A 47 -3.20 1.78 5.92
C TRP A 47 -3.00 2.91 4.91
N SER A 48 -1.87 3.59 5.00
CA SER A 48 -1.49 4.65 4.06
C SER A 48 -0.11 4.37 3.48
N LEU A 49 0.07 4.66 2.18
CA LEU A 49 1.39 4.70 1.56
C LEU A 49 1.95 6.12 1.65
N GLN A 50 3.05 6.29 2.37
CA GLN A 50 3.84 7.52 2.38
C GLN A 50 4.91 7.46 1.29
N ILE A 51 5.04 8.55 0.54
CA ILE A 51 6.10 8.76 -0.45
C ILE A 51 6.82 10.07 -0.10
N LYS A 52 8.07 9.98 0.35
CA LYS A 52 8.89 11.16 0.66
C LYS A 52 9.46 11.77 -0.61
N TYR A 53 9.51 13.10 -0.67
CA TYR A 53 10.08 13.87 -1.79
C TYR A 53 9.56 13.37 -3.15
N PRO A 54 8.23 13.36 -3.38
CA PRO A 54 7.64 12.85 -4.60
C PRO A 54 8.17 13.61 -5.81
N GLN A 55 8.36 12.87 -6.90
CA GLN A 55 8.85 13.38 -8.17
C GLN A 55 7.75 13.21 -9.22
N HIS A 56 7.75 13.98 -10.32
CA HIS A 56 6.76 13.81 -11.39
C HIS A 56 6.65 12.36 -11.89
N ARG A 57 7.79 11.65 -11.94
CA ARG A 57 7.86 10.22 -12.29
C ARG A 57 7.13 9.30 -11.31
N ASP A 58 6.76 9.74 -10.12
CA ASP A 58 5.98 8.94 -9.17
C ASP A 58 4.47 9.02 -9.47
N SER A 59 4.02 9.89 -10.38
CA SER A 59 2.61 9.91 -10.80
C SER A 59 2.19 8.59 -11.44
N GLY A 60 0.96 8.15 -11.15
CA GLY A 60 0.39 6.92 -11.70
C GLY A 60 -0.51 6.19 -10.71
N ILE A 61 -0.89 4.96 -11.07
CA ILE A 61 -1.77 4.12 -10.28
C ILE A 61 -0.96 3.29 -9.28
N TYR A 62 -1.43 3.33 -8.02
CA TYR A 62 -0.98 2.51 -6.92
C TYR A 62 -2.16 1.66 -6.45
N GLU A 63 -1.87 0.44 -6.03
CA GLU A 63 -2.86 -0.50 -5.55
C GLU A 63 -2.58 -0.84 -4.09
N CYS A 64 -3.58 -0.65 -3.24
CA CYS A 64 -3.63 -1.22 -1.90
C CYS A 64 -4.41 -2.53 -1.99
N GLN A 65 -3.77 -3.67 -1.73
CA GLN A 65 -4.42 -4.97 -1.78
C GLN A 65 -4.40 -5.67 -0.42
N ILE A 66 -5.45 -6.46 -0.16
CA ILE A 66 -5.61 -7.31 1.01
C ILE A 66 -5.44 -8.76 0.58
N SER A 67 -4.68 -9.55 1.34
CA SER A 67 -4.32 -10.96 1.07
C SER A 67 -5.47 -11.97 1.20
N THR A 68 -6.68 -11.61 0.78
CA THR A 68 -7.82 -12.55 0.61
C THR A 68 -7.64 -13.40 -0.65
N THR A 69 -8.48 -14.42 -0.81
CA THR A 69 -8.53 -15.23 -2.03
C THR A 69 -9.95 -15.17 -2.63
N PRO A 70 -10.16 -14.53 -3.78
CA PRO A 70 -9.19 -13.70 -4.53
C PRO A 70 -8.80 -12.44 -3.74
N HIS A 71 -7.67 -11.81 -4.11
CA HIS A 71 -7.21 -10.59 -3.43
C HIS A 71 -8.24 -9.47 -3.64
N MET A 72 -8.45 -8.68 -2.59
CA MET A 72 -9.28 -7.48 -2.67
C MET A 72 -8.38 -6.28 -2.91
N SER A 73 -8.76 -5.41 -3.85
CA SER A 73 -7.93 -4.29 -4.29
C SER A 73 -8.64 -2.94 -4.13
N HIS A 74 -7.86 -1.92 -3.83
CA HIS A 74 -8.25 -0.53 -3.88
C HIS A 74 -7.20 0.26 -4.66
N PHE A 75 -7.62 0.86 -5.78
CA PHE A 75 -6.73 1.60 -6.68
C PHE A 75 -6.75 3.10 -6.35
N VAL A 76 -5.56 3.70 -6.32
CA VAL A 76 -5.32 5.11 -6.01
C VAL A 76 -4.50 5.73 -7.13
N HIS A 77 -5.00 6.82 -7.73
CA HIS A 77 -4.25 7.58 -8.72
C HIS A 77 -3.50 8.73 -8.04
N LEU A 78 -2.17 8.68 -8.05
CA LEU A 78 -1.32 9.77 -7.58
C LEU A 78 -0.98 10.71 -8.73
N ASN A 79 -1.24 12.01 -8.56
CA ASN A 79 -0.82 13.04 -9.50
C ASN A 79 0.16 14.00 -8.79
N VAL A 80 1.42 14.04 -9.24
CA VAL A 80 2.44 14.95 -8.72
C VAL A 80 2.53 16.17 -9.63
N ILE A 81 2.05 17.30 -9.12
CA ILE A 81 2.05 18.61 -9.80
C ILE A 81 3.34 19.39 -9.53
N ALA A 82 3.65 20.34 -10.43
CA ALA A 82 4.84 21.19 -10.39
C ALA A 82 4.57 22.48 -9.62
#